data_AF-A0A1F4B5F2-F1
#
_entry.id   AF-A0A1F4B5F2-F1
#
_cell.length_a   1.000
_cell.length_b   1.000
_cell.length_c   1.000
_cell.angle_alpha   90.00
_cell.angle_beta   90.00
_cell.angle_gamma   90.00
#
_symmetry.space_group_name_H-M   'P 1'
#
loop_
_entity.id
_entity.type
_entity.pdbx_description
1 polymer ?
#
loop_
_entity_poly.entity_id
_entity_poly.type
_entity_poly.pdbx_seq_one_letter_code
_entity_poly.pdbx_strand_id
1 'polypeptide(L)' 'MAYDEGVAQRLREMLEGEPGIQQKRMFGGLAFMLRGNMCCGVVGDTLMARVGPDRYADALNVQQR' A
#
# COMPACT_ATOMS: atom_id res chain seq x y z
N MET A 1 14.17 3.42 -10.21
CA MET A 1 13.70 4.11 -8.98
C MET A 1 13.45 3.06 -7.91
N ALA A 2 13.27 3.47 -6.65
CA ALA A 2 12.92 2.54 -5.57
C ALA A 2 11.48 2.00 -5.72
N TYR A 3 10.57 2.80 -6.28
CA TYR A 3 9.17 2.43 -6.52
C TYR A 3 8.56 3.27 -7.64
N ASP A 4 7.40 2.84 -8.16
CA ASP A 4 6.58 3.59 -9.13
C ASP A 4 5.90 4.80 -8.45
N GLU A 5 6.31 6.02 -8.83
CA GLU A 5 5.74 7.27 -8.31
C GLU A 5 4.29 7.51 -8.74
N GLY A 6 3.85 6.97 -9.88
CA GLY A 6 2.45 7.05 -10.32
C GLY A 6 1.53 6.22 -9.42
N VAL A 7 1.95 5.00 -9.05
CA VAL A 7 1.24 4.18 -8.06
C VAL A 7 1.27 4.86 -6.69
N ALA A 8 2.42 5.39 -6.28
CA ALA A 8 2.53 6.13 -5.03
C ALA A 8 1.58 7.34 -4.98
N GLN A 9 1.48 8.09 -6.07
CA GLN A 9 0.60 9.26 -6.16
C GLN A 9 -0.88 8.88 -6.02
N ARG A 10 -1.33 7.81 -6.71
CA ARG A 10 -2.69 7.29 -6.57
C ARG A 10 -3.02 6.90 -5.13
N LEU A 11 -2.07 6.29 -4.42
CA LEU A 11 -2.24 5.94 -3.02
C LEU A 11 -2.32 7.19 -2.12
N ARG A 12 -1.52 8.23 -2.40
CA ARG A 12 -1.60 9.51 -1.66
C ARG A 12 -2.98 10.15 -1.82
N GLU A 13 -3.52 10.16 -3.03
CA GLU A 13 -4.86 10.69 -3.33
C GLU A 13 -5.96 9.86 -2.68
N MET A 14 -5.88 8.52 -2.74
CA MET A 14 -6.87 7.65 -2.09
C MET A 14 -6.88 7.73 -0.56
N LEU A 15 -5.73 8.04 0.04
CA LEU A 15 -5.56 8.15 1.49
C LEU A 15 -5.63 9.60 1.97
N GLU A 16 -5.95 10.53 1.06
CA GLU A 16 -6.12 11.94 1.41
C GLU A 16 -7.29 12.10 2.40
N GLY A 17 -7.06 12.84 3.47
CA GLY A 17 -8.08 13.08 4.50
C GLY A 17 -8.19 11.99 5.57
N GLU A 18 -7.50 10.86 5.45
CA GLU A 18 -7.50 9.82 6.49
C GLU A 18 -6.58 10.18 7.67
N PRO A 19 -7.14 10.47 8.86
CA PRO A 19 -6.35 10.93 9.99
C PRO A 19 -5.45 9.82 10.55
N GLY A 20 -4.15 10.13 10.62
CA GLY A 20 -3.14 9.21 11.15
C GLY A 20 -2.45 8.37 10.08
N ILE A 21 -2.65 8.65 8.79
CA ILE A 21 -1.79 8.15 7.72
C ILE A 21 -0.44 8.86 7.74
N GLN A 22 0.64 8.08 7.70
CA GLN A 22 2.02 8.54 7.58
C GLN A 22 2.72 7.81 6.44
N GLN A 23 3.56 8.53 5.69
CA GLN A 23 4.38 7.96 4.63
C GLN A 23 5.78 7.66 5.15
N LYS A 24 6.29 6.45 4.88
CA LYS A 24 7.64 6.05 5.30
C LYS A 24 8.34 5.30 4.19
N ARG A 25 9.57 5.74 3.85
CA ARG A 25 10.44 5.03 2.91
C ARG A 25 11.03 3.79 3.60
N MET A 26 10.61 2.60 3.19
CA MET A 26 10.96 1.33 3.81
C MET A 26 10.93 0.21 2.77
N PHE A 27 11.67 -0.89 3.00
CA PHE A 27 11.66 -2.08 2.13
C PHE A 27 12.02 -1.79 0.66
N GLY A 28 12.88 -0.79 0.44
CA GLY A 28 13.23 -0.35 -0.91
C GLY A 28 12.08 0.34 -1.66
N GLY A 29 11.04 0.80 -0.96
CA GLY A 29 9.85 1.41 -1.54
C GLY A 29 9.22 2.50 -0.65
N LEU A 30 7.92 2.74 -0.85
CA LEU A 30 7.11 3.67 -0.04
C LEU A 30 6.00 2.91 0.68
N ALA A 31 5.96 2.99 2.01
CA ALA A 31 4.93 2.39 2.86
C ALA A 31 4.03 3.47 3.46
N PHE A 32 2.74 3.17 3.55
CA PHE A 32 1.72 3.97 4.24
C PHE A 32 1.37 3.29 5.56
N MET A 33 1.44 4.08 6.63
CA MET A 33 1.26 3.66 8.00
C MET A 33 0.01 4.33 8.55
N LEU A 34 -1.00 3.57 8.93
CA LEU A 34 -2.17 4.07 9.64
C LEU A 34 -1.97 3.88 11.14
N ARG A 35 -1.84 4.99 11.89
CA ARG A 35 -1.65 4.99 13.35
C ARG A 35 -0.51 4.07 13.81
N GLY A 36 0.60 4.07 13.08
CA GLY A 36 1.79 3.26 13.37
C GLY A 36 1.77 1.84 12.79
N ASN A 37 0.69 1.41 12.14
CA ASN A 37 0.59 0.09 11.50
C ASN A 37 0.65 0.20 9.97
N MET A 38 1.44 -0.64 9.31
CA MET A 38 1.52 -0.62 7.85
C MET A 38 0.22 -1.15 7.22
N CYS A 39 -0.47 -0.30 6.44
CA CYS A 39 -1.71 -0.66 5.73
C CYS A 39 -1.45 -1.04 4.27
N CYS A 40 -0.63 -0.27 3.54
CA CYS A 40 -0.27 -0.56 2.16
C CYS A 40 1.09 0.07 1.81
N GLY A 41 1.63 -0.26 0.65
CA GLY A 41 2.87 0.33 0.14
C GLY A 41 3.21 -0.15 -1.26
N VAL A 42 4.14 0.54 -1.90
CA VAL A 42 4.66 0.21 -3.23
C VAL A 42 6.15 -0.13 -3.13
N VAL A 43 6.57 -1.22 -3.76
CA VAL A 43 7.97 -1.65 -3.86
C VAL A 43 8.24 -2.03 -5.32
N GLY A 44 9.18 -1.35 -5.96
CA GLY A 44 9.32 -1.43 -7.43
C GLY A 44 8.00 -1.08 -8.11
N ASP A 45 7.50 -2.00 -8.93
CA ASP A 45 6.24 -1.84 -9.69
C ASP A 45 5.06 -2.60 -9.05
N THR A 46 5.23 -3.09 -7.81
CA THR A 46 4.23 -3.92 -7.12
C THR A 46 3.56 -3.15 -5.98
N LEU A 47 2.24 -3.26 -5.90
CA LEU A 47 1.44 -2.80 -4.76
C LEU A 47 1.32 -3.92 -3.72
N MET A 48 1.64 -3.61 -2.47
CA MET A 48 1.39 -4.46 -1.32
C MET A 48 0.30 -3.84 -0.44
N ALA A 49 -0.68 -4.64 -0.03
CA ALA A 49 -1.75 -4.22 0.86
C ALA A 49 -1.97 -5.27 1.96
N ARG A 50 -2.20 -4.80 3.18
CA ARG A 50 -2.59 -5.65 4.30
C ARG A 50 -4.09 -5.89 4.23
N VAL A 51 -4.49 -7.09 3.83
CA VAL A 51 -5.91 -7.48 3.70
C VAL A 51 -6.47 -8.16 4.96
N GLY A 52 -5.60 -8.57 5.89
CA GLY A 52 -6.00 -9.32 7.08
C GLY A 52 -6.26 -10.80 6.78
N PRO A 53 -6.34 -11.66 7.81
CA PRO A 53 -6.46 -13.11 7.64
C PRO A 53 -7.77 -13.50 6.93
N ASP A 54 -8.87 -12.83 7.27
CA ASP A 54 -10.21 -13.16 6.76
C ASP A 54 -10.34 -12.93 5.25
N ARG A 55 -9.55 -12.00 4.68
CA ARG A 55 -9.57 -11.65 3.26
C ARG A 55 -8.40 -12.25 2.47
N TYR A 56 -7.51 -12.99 3.12
CA TYR A 56 -6.34 -13.55 2.46
C TYR A 56 -6.72 -14.55 1.36
N ALA A 57 -7.62 -15.48 1.68
CA ALA A 57 -8.11 -16.46 0.71
C ALA A 57 -8.82 -15.79 -0.47
N ASP A 58 -9.66 -14.78 -0.22
CA ASP A 58 -10.35 -14.01 -1.26
C ASP A 58 -9.34 -13.30 -2.17
N ALA A 59 -8.33 -12.64 -1.59
CA ALA A 59 -7.32 -11.87 -2.32
C ALA A 59 -6.48 -12.74 -3.27
N LEU A 60 -6.22 -14.00 -2.92
CA LEU A 60 -5.52 -14.95 -3.80
C LEU A 60 -6.36 -15.40 -4.99
N ASN A 61 -7.70 -15.34 -4.89
CA ASN A 61 -8.61 -15.76 -5.94
C ASN A 61 -8.98 -14.63 -6.91
N VAL A 62 -8.54 -13.39 -6.67
CA VAL A 62 -8.76 -12.28 -7.59
C VAL A 62 -7.80 -12.43 -8.77
N GLN A 63 -8.25 -13.09 -9.85
CA GLN A 63 -7.55 -13.06 -11.13
C GLN A 63 -7.55 -11.62 -11.64
N GLN A 64 -6.35 -11.04 -11.78
CA GLN A 64 -6.17 -9.75 -12.43
C GLN A 64 -6.62 -9.89 -13.90
N ARG A 65 -7.79 -9.33 -14.22
CA ARG A 65 -8.32 -9.22 -15.58
C ARG A 65 -7.66 -8.07 -16.33
#